data_AF-A0A8T4NMF0-F1
#
_entry.id   AF-A0A8T4NMF0-F1
#
_cell.length_a   1.000
_cell.length_b   1.000
_cell.length_c   1.000
_cell.angle_alpha   90.00
_cell.angle_beta   90.00
_cell.angle_gamma   90.00
#
_symmetry.space_group_name_H-M   'P 1'
#
loop_
_entity.id
_entity.type
_entity.pdbx_description
1 polymer ?
#
loop_
_entity_poly.entity_id
_entity_poly.type
_entity_poly.pdbx_seq_one_letter_code
_entity_poly.pdbx_strand_id
1 'polypeptide(L)'
;MEKRGVSHIEVILAFVLFMGFVGFAIYFFNPLKNPIVGETFSKSAFNEIIKNSSTEVVSYSIKILSDPLPNIVAINISDLGPGMNALAENYDGNRLNAEIENRLVYVQINGNNFIVIKFNAEFVPQTISEHPLLDESFYDIASVNSERLVSKAKILQMNKSYYSDAGYDSLKNSLKIQKEKSFGFRMIFDESYSINAEIADFSKSEVFAYEEKVKVLAQNGEIKFANLIVKTW
;
A
#
# COMPACT_ATOMS: atom_id res chain seq x y z
N MET A 1 -68.23 -32.91 -31.83
CA MET A 1 -66.93 -32.25 -32.10
C MET A 1 -66.15 -32.16 -30.80
N GLU A 2 -65.39 -33.20 -30.50
CA GLU A 2 -64.61 -33.32 -29.27
C GLU A 2 -63.27 -32.59 -29.40
N LYS A 3 -63.27 -31.27 -29.22
CA LYS A 3 -62.03 -30.46 -29.15
C LYS A 3 -61.53 -30.24 -27.71
N ARG A 4 -62.15 -30.89 -26.71
CA ARG A 4 -61.85 -30.65 -25.29
C ARG A 4 -60.53 -31.26 -24.79
N GLY A 5 -59.96 -32.25 -25.48
CA GLY A 5 -58.68 -32.88 -25.08
C GLY A 5 -57.42 -32.17 -25.60
N VAL A 6 -57.49 -31.56 -26.78
CA VAL A 6 -56.31 -30.97 -27.46
C VAL A 6 -55.75 -29.78 -26.69
N SER A 7 -56.61 -28.97 -26.07
CA SER A 7 -56.18 -27.81 -25.27
C SER A 7 -55.37 -28.20 -24.04
N HIS A 8 -55.65 -29.33 -23.40
CA HIS A 8 -54.88 -29.77 -22.23
C HIS A 8 -53.49 -30.27 -22.62
N ILE A 9 -53.36 -30.93 -23.77
CA ILE A 9 -52.07 -31.41 -24.28
C ILE A 9 -51.15 -30.23 -24.58
N GLU A 10 -51.68 -29.18 -25.20
CA GLU A 10 -50.93 -27.96 -25.52
C GLU A 10 -50.41 -27.26 -24.26
N VAL A 11 -51.23 -27.18 -23.21
CA VAL A 11 -50.84 -26.59 -21.92
C VAL A 11 -49.74 -27.41 -21.24
N ILE A 12 -49.85 -28.75 -21.24
CA ILE A 12 -48.83 -29.63 -20.67
C ILE A 12 -47.51 -29.48 -21.43
N LEU A 13 -47.56 -29.45 -22.77
CA LEU A 13 -46.36 -29.29 -23.59
C LEU A 13 -45.67 -27.94 -23.37
N ALA A 14 -46.45 -26.84 -23.31
CA ALA A 14 -45.94 -25.50 -23.03
C ALA A 14 -45.30 -25.44 -21.64
N PHE A 15 -45.90 -26.08 -20.64
CA PHE A 15 -45.33 -26.15 -19.29
C PHE A 15 -44.00 -26.93 -19.25
N VAL A 16 -43.92 -28.06 -19.95
CA VAL A 16 -42.67 -28.85 -20.05
C VAL A 16 -41.57 -28.05 -20.74
N LEU A 17 -41.89 -27.37 -21.85
CA LEU A 17 -40.95 -26.48 -22.55
C LEU A 17 -40.49 -25.32 -21.66
N PHE A 18 -41.41 -24.73 -20.89
CA PHE A 18 -41.07 -23.67 -19.94
C PHE A 18 -40.16 -24.16 -18.83
N MET A 19 -40.45 -25.30 -18.20
CA MET A 19 -39.58 -25.89 -17.18
C MET A 19 -38.21 -26.27 -17.75
N GLY A 20 -38.16 -26.77 -18.99
CA GLY A 20 -36.92 -27.01 -19.72
C GLY A 20 -36.11 -25.71 -19.95
N PHE A 21 -36.78 -24.64 -20.35
CA PHE A 21 -36.16 -23.32 -20.52
C PHE A 21 -35.65 -22.75 -19.19
N VAL A 22 -36.41 -22.85 -18.10
CA VAL A 22 -35.97 -22.41 -16.76
C VAL A 22 -34.77 -23.24 -16.29
N GLY A 23 -34.81 -24.55 -16.48
CA GLY A 23 -33.68 -25.43 -16.18
C GLY A 23 -32.43 -25.08 -16.98
N PHE A 24 -32.59 -24.82 -18.28
CA PHE A 24 -31.53 -24.35 -19.16
C PHE A 24 -30.99 -22.99 -18.71
N ALA A 25 -31.86 -22.03 -18.39
CA ALA A 25 -31.47 -20.72 -17.89
C ALA A 25 -30.66 -20.84 -16.59
N ILE A 26 -31.11 -21.64 -15.62
CA ILE A 26 -30.36 -21.86 -14.37
C ILE A 26 -29.03 -22.58 -14.64
N TYR A 27 -28.99 -23.52 -15.58
CA TYR A 27 -27.77 -24.24 -15.94
C TYR A 27 -26.73 -23.32 -16.61
N PHE A 28 -27.16 -22.47 -17.56
CA PHE A 28 -26.27 -21.56 -18.31
C PHE A 28 -25.89 -20.32 -17.51
N PHE A 29 -26.85 -19.71 -16.81
CA PHE A 29 -26.59 -18.53 -16.01
C PHE A 29 -26.01 -18.84 -14.63
N ASN A 30 -25.99 -20.13 -14.25
CA ASN A 30 -25.54 -20.68 -12.97
C ASN A 30 -25.08 -19.59 -11.99
N PRO A 31 -26.02 -18.89 -11.34
CA PRO A 31 -25.70 -17.67 -10.58
C PRO A 31 -24.74 -17.94 -9.41
N LEU A 32 -24.54 -19.23 -9.08
CA LEU A 32 -23.60 -19.73 -8.09
C LEU A 32 -22.14 -19.77 -8.59
N LYS A 33 -21.89 -19.65 -9.90
CA LYS A 33 -20.56 -19.61 -10.53
C LYS A 33 -20.23 -18.23 -11.08
N ASN A 34 -20.39 -17.17 -10.29
CA ASN A 34 -19.98 -15.82 -10.69
C ASN A 34 -18.54 -15.52 -10.26
N PRO A 35 -17.51 -15.73 -11.11
CA PRO A 35 -16.11 -15.44 -10.78
C PRO A 35 -15.86 -13.95 -10.49
N ILE A 36 -16.74 -13.07 -10.97
CA ILE A 36 -16.68 -11.61 -10.79
C ILE A 36 -16.65 -11.22 -9.30
N VAL A 37 -17.30 -11.99 -8.43
CA VAL A 37 -17.33 -11.71 -6.99
C VAL A 37 -15.95 -11.93 -6.35
N GLY A 38 -15.21 -12.94 -6.81
CA GLY A 38 -13.88 -13.26 -6.31
C GLY A 38 -12.84 -12.20 -6.65
N GLU A 39 -12.78 -11.78 -7.92
CA GLU A 39 -11.84 -10.74 -8.37
C GLU A 39 -12.09 -9.39 -7.69
N THR A 40 -13.36 -8.99 -7.57
CA THR A 40 -13.74 -7.74 -6.88
C THR A 40 -13.31 -7.78 -5.42
N PHE A 41 -13.45 -8.94 -4.78
CA PHE A 41 -13.03 -9.13 -3.40
C PHE A 41 -11.51 -9.11 -3.23
N SER A 42 -10.75 -9.79 -4.09
CA SER A 42 -9.27 -9.73 -4.10
C SER A 42 -8.77 -8.29 -4.26
N LYS A 43 -9.37 -7.53 -5.17
CA LYS A 43 -9.03 -6.11 -5.38
C LYS A 43 -9.38 -5.24 -4.15
N SER A 44 -10.52 -5.52 -3.50
CA SER A 44 -10.90 -4.83 -2.26
C SER A 44 -9.90 -5.11 -1.13
N ALA A 45 -9.55 -6.38 -0.91
CA ALA A 45 -8.56 -6.79 0.08
C ALA A 45 -7.18 -6.17 -0.22
N PHE A 46 -6.78 -6.13 -1.50
CA PHE A 46 -5.57 -5.45 -1.95
C PHE A 46 -5.56 -3.97 -1.57
N ASN A 47 -6.64 -3.24 -1.88
CA ASN A 47 -6.75 -1.83 -1.56
C ASN A 47 -6.70 -1.56 -0.06
N GLU A 48 -7.32 -2.39 0.77
CA GLU A 48 -7.27 -2.26 2.23
C GLU A 48 -5.87 -2.58 2.78
N ILE A 49 -5.16 -3.56 2.22
CA ILE A 49 -3.76 -3.83 2.58
C ILE A 49 -2.88 -2.63 2.23
N ILE A 50 -2.97 -2.10 1.01
CA ILE A 50 -2.24 -0.89 0.61
C ILE A 50 -2.57 0.26 1.55
N LYS A 51 -3.84 0.48 1.83
CA LYS A 51 -4.27 1.58 2.69
C LYS A 51 -3.72 1.52 4.10
N ASN A 52 -3.73 0.34 4.71
CA ASN A 52 -3.27 0.17 6.09
C ASN A 52 -1.74 0.03 6.19
N SER A 53 -1.06 -0.29 5.09
CA SER A 53 0.40 -0.37 5.02
C SER A 53 1.05 0.88 4.45
N SER A 54 0.29 1.82 3.89
CA SER A 54 0.84 3.07 3.37
C SER A 54 1.31 4.03 4.46
N THR A 55 2.28 4.85 4.12
CA THR A 55 2.83 5.95 4.91
C THR A 55 3.07 7.15 3.98
N GLU A 56 2.98 8.37 4.50
CA GLU A 56 3.17 9.59 3.72
C GLU A 56 4.61 10.06 3.85
N VAL A 57 5.27 10.30 2.72
CA VAL A 57 6.62 10.89 2.67
C VAL A 57 6.50 12.28 2.06
N VAL A 58 6.83 13.29 2.85
CA VAL A 58 6.86 14.68 2.39
C VAL A 58 8.30 15.03 2.06
N SER A 59 8.55 15.58 0.87
CA SER A 59 9.87 15.94 0.37
C SER A 59 9.94 17.42 0.06
N TYR A 60 10.98 18.09 0.53
CA TYR A 60 11.29 19.49 0.27
C TYR A 60 12.57 19.56 -0.53
N SER A 61 12.51 20.16 -1.72
CA SER A 61 13.71 20.47 -2.51
C SER A 61 14.21 21.84 -2.12
N ILE A 62 15.45 21.94 -1.67
CA ILE A 62 16.01 23.18 -1.14
C ILE A 62 17.25 23.54 -1.95
N LYS A 63 17.24 24.76 -2.48
CA LYS A 63 18.36 25.38 -3.17
C LYS A 63 19.09 26.31 -2.20
N ILE A 64 20.38 26.15 -2.09
CA ILE A 64 21.24 26.98 -1.26
C ILE A 64 21.82 28.11 -2.13
N LEU A 65 21.72 29.36 -1.67
CA LEU A 65 21.96 30.55 -2.49
C LEU A 65 23.33 31.21 -2.26
N SER A 66 24.02 30.91 -1.16
CA SER A 66 25.26 31.58 -0.77
C SER A 66 26.38 30.60 -0.40
N ASP A 67 27.62 30.98 -0.67
CA ASP A 67 28.87 30.26 -0.40
C ASP A 67 29.87 31.31 0.15
N PRO A 68 30.56 31.09 1.29
CA PRO A 68 30.66 29.87 2.07
C PRO A 68 29.62 29.70 3.17
N LEU A 69 29.16 28.46 3.32
CA LEU A 69 28.29 28.05 4.41
C LEU A 69 29.00 27.05 5.33
N PRO A 70 28.59 27.01 6.62
CA PRO A 70 28.99 25.94 7.51
C PRO A 70 28.59 24.57 6.93
N ASN A 71 29.33 23.53 7.29
CA ASN A 71 29.04 22.18 6.82
C ASN A 71 27.65 21.66 7.25
N ILE A 72 27.12 22.19 8.34
CA ILE A 72 25.79 21.87 8.86
C ILE A 72 25.00 23.16 8.96
N VAL A 73 23.78 23.15 8.43
CA VAL A 73 22.86 24.28 8.44
C VAL A 73 21.54 23.85 9.05
N ALA A 74 20.90 24.74 9.81
CA ALA A 74 19.54 24.54 10.28
C ALA A 74 18.57 25.29 9.38
N ILE A 75 17.56 24.59 8.88
CA ILE A 75 16.54 25.10 7.95
C ILE A 75 15.20 25.08 8.67
N ASN A 76 14.48 26.21 8.62
CA ASN A 76 13.17 26.34 9.22
C ASN A 76 12.10 25.80 8.26
N ILE A 77 11.37 24.75 8.69
CA ILE A 77 10.26 24.18 7.91
C ILE A 77 9.01 24.18 8.79
N SER A 78 8.17 25.19 8.60
CA SER A 78 7.04 25.51 9.48
C SER A 78 5.95 24.43 9.54
N ASP A 79 5.83 23.60 8.51
CA ASP A 79 4.70 22.66 8.33
C ASP A 79 5.03 21.21 8.77
N LEU A 80 6.03 21.02 9.64
CA LEU A 80 6.39 19.68 10.12
C LEU A 80 5.45 19.21 11.25
N GLY A 81 4.75 18.11 10.99
CA GLY A 81 3.99 17.40 12.01
C GLY A 81 4.87 16.80 13.11
N PRO A 82 4.35 16.61 14.34
CA PRO A 82 5.10 16.01 15.44
C PRO A 82 5.48 14.54 15.14
N GLY A 83 6.65 14.10 15.63
CA GLY A 83 7.09 12.71 15.52
C GLY A 83 7.64 12.30 14.15
N MET A 84 7.89 13.27 13.26
CA MET A 84 8.58 13.02 12.00
C MET A 84 10.09 12.91 12.23
N ASN A 85 10.75 12.10 11.40
CA ASN A 85 12.20 12.04 11.29
C ASN A 85 12.60 12.54 9.90
N ALA A 86 13.82 13.09 9.77
CA ALA A 86 14.33 13.63 8.52
C ALA A 86 15.37 12.70 7.89
N LEU A 87 15.42 12.73 6.56
CA LEU A 87 16.50 12.17 5.77
C LEU A 87 16.82 13.17 4.66
N ALA A 88 18.08 13.51 4.45
CA ALA A 88 18.48 14.38 3.36
C ALA A 88 19.24 13.60 2.29
N GLU A 89 19.15 14.05 1.05
CA GLU A 89 19.90 13.55 -0.10
C GLU A 89 20.43 14.74 -0.91
N ASN A 90 21.58 14.58 -1.54
CA ASN A 90 22.08 15.55 -2.51
C ASN A 90 21.46 15.32 -3.91
N TYR A 91 21.86 16.13 -4.89
CA TYR A 91 21.39 16.01 -6.27
C TYR A 91 21.65 14.63 -6.91
N ASP A 92 22.75 13.96 -6.53
CA ASP A 92 23.12 12.65 -7.03
C ASP A 92 22.39 11.49 -6.33
N GLY A 93 21.54 11.79 -5.35
CA GLY A 93 20.87 10.80 -4.50
C GLY A 93 21.76 10.23 -3.38
N ASN A 94 22.94 10.82 -3.14
CA ASN A 94 23.77 10.45 -2.00
C ASN A 94 23.12 10.93 -0.70
N ARG A 95 23.01 10.02 0.26
CA ARG A 95 22.42 10.32 1.56
C ARG A 95 23.30 11.27 2.37
N LEU A 96 22.66 12.27 2.94
CA LEU A 96 23.20 13.24 3.88
C LEU A 96 22.57 12.99 5.26
N ASN A 97 23.28 13.38 6.33
CA ASN A 97 22.71 13.31 7.66
C ASN A 97 21.70 14.44 7.86
N ALA A 98 20.54 14.11 8.43
CA ALA A 98 19.54 15.10 8.83
C ALA A 98 18.94 14.78 10.21
N GLU A 99 18.67 15.82 11.00
CA GLU A 99 18.01 15.74 12.30
C GLU A 99 16.93 16.81 12.42
N ILE A 100 15.86 16.52 13.15
CA ILE A 100 14.80 17.49 13.47
C ILE A 100 14.86 17.79 14.96
N GLU A 101 15.08 19.04 15.31
CA GLU A 101 15.04 19.50 16.70
C GLU A 101 14.40 20.90 16.76
N ASN A 102 13.49 21.12 17.70
CA ASN A 102 12.80 22.40 17.90
C ASN A 102 12.15 22.99 16.63
N ARG A 103 11.60 22.13 15.75
CA ARG A 103 11.01 22.47 14.42
C ARG A 103 12.02 22.98 13.38
N LEU A 104 13.31 22.94 13.70
CA LEU A 104 14.38 23.18 12.76
C LEU A 104 14.92 21.85 12.24
N VAL A 105 15.34 21.85 10.99
CA VAL A 105 15.95 20.69 10.35
C VAL A 105 17.42 20.96 10.13
N TYR A 106 18.25 20.24 10.86
CA TYR A 106 19.70 20.30 10.76
C TYR A 106 20.15 19.34 9.67
N VAL A 107 20.88 19.84 8.66
CA VAL A 107 21.35 19.02 7.54
C VAL A 107 22.84 19.24 7.32
N GLN A 108 23.57 18.15 7.16
CA GLN A 108 24.97 18.18 6.76
C GLN A 108 25.10 18.35 5.23
N ILE A 109 25.32 19.58 4.77
CA ILE A 109 25.30 19.93 3.34
C ILE A 109 26.55 19.52 2.58
N ASN A 110 27.74 19.41 3.22
CA ASN A 110 29.00 19.02 2.56
C ASN A 110 29.28 19.76 1.23
N GLY A 111 28.97 21.06 1.16
CA GLY A 111 29.17 21.88 -0.05
C GLY A 111 28.15 21.67 -1.17
N ASN A 112 27.06 20.92 -0.94
CA ASN A 112 26.00 20.75 -1.92
C ASN A 112 25.09 21.98 -1.96
N ASN A 113 24.86 22.54 -3.16
CA ASN A 113 23.98 23.70 -3.36
C ASN A 113 22.52 23.33 -3.58
N PHE A 114 22.22 22.03 -3.69
CA PHE A 114 20.87 21.52 -3.85
C PHE A 114 20.73 20.23 -3.05
N ILE A 115 19.72 20.20 -2.19
CA ILE A 115 19.41 19.06 -1.33
C ILE A 115 17.92 18.76 -1.37
N VAL A 116 17.55 17.50 -1.17
CA VAL A 116 16.17 17.07 -0.98
C VAL A 116 16.03 16.52 0.43
N ILE A 117 15.17 17.13 1.24
CA ILE A 117 14.88 16.67 2.60
C ILE A 117 13.54 15.94 2.60
N LYS A 118 13.55 14.69 3.03
CA LYS A 118 12.38 13.81 3.14
C LYS A 118 12.00 13.67 4.61
N PHE A 119 10.70 13.65 4.87
CA PHE A 119 10.11 13.54 6.21
C PHE A 119 9.19 12.33 6.27
N ASN A 120 9.41 11.48 7.28
CA ASN A 120 8.54 10.36 7.60
C ASN A 120 8.77 9.91 9.06
N ALA A 121 7.72 9.49 9.76
CA ALA A 121 7.82 9.02 11.14
C ALA A 121 8.61 7.71 11.30
N GLU A 122 8.80 6.94 10.22
CA GLU A 122 9.45 5.63 10.22
C GLU A 122 10.95 5.69 9.90
N PHE A 123 11.49 6.85 9.55
CA PHE A 123 12.94 6.99 9.35
C PHE A 123 13.67 6.82 10.68
N VAL A 124 14.88 6.26 10.60
CA VAL A 124 15.76 6.14 11.77
C VAL A 124 16.26 7.53 12.13
N PRO A 125 16.01 8.03 13.37
CA PRO A 125 16.53 9.32 13.81
C PRO A 125 18.05 9.30 13.78
N GLN A 126 18.63 10.41 13.33
CA GLN A 126 20.06 10.65 13.36
C GLN A 126 20.35 11.79 14.32
N THR A 127 21.55 11.78 14.91
CA THR A 127 22.01 12.86 15.79
C THR A 127 23.14 13.61 15.11
N ILE A 128 23.02 14.91 15.05
CA ILE A 128 23.95 15.87 14.48
C ILE A 128 24.23 16.91 15.57
N SER A 129 25.46 17.40 15.65
CA SER A 129 25.75 18.49 16.60
C SER A 129 24.99 19.75 16.21
N GLU A 130 24.50 20.49 17.21
CA GLU A 130 23.80 21.76 16.99
C GLU A 130 24.69 22.78 16.27
N HIS A 131 24.09 23.52 15.34
CA HIS A 131 24.73 24.60 14.58
C HIS A 131 23.80 25.81 14.48
N PRO A 132 24.34 27.03 14.24
CA PRO A 132 23.53 28.23 14.20
C PRO A 132 22.47 28.16 13.08
N LEU A 133 21.30 28.74 13.37
CA LEU A 133 20.21 28.90 12.42
C LEU A 133 20.69 29.64 11.17
N LEU A 134 20.43 29.06 10.00
CA LEU A 134 20.72 29.71 8.74
C LEU A 134 19.65 30.79 8.47
N ASP A 135 20.09 31.99 8.11
CA ASP A 135 19.19 33.06 7.68
C ASP A 135 18.38 32.60 6.45
N GLU A 136 17.08 32.90 6.43
CA GLU A 136 16.16 32.50 5.35
C GLU A 136 16.59 33.07 3.98
N SER A 137 17.39 34.14 3.94
CA SER A 137 17.97 34.67 2.69
C SER A 137 19.04 33.79 2.05
N PHE A 138 19.56 32.78 2.75
CA PHE A 138 20.61 31.89 2.24
C PHE A 138 20.09 30.61 1.58
N TYR A 139 18.78 30.37 1.60
CA TYR A 139 18.18 29.21 0.94
C TYR A 139 16.81 29.54 0.36
N ASP A 140 16.37 28.70 -0.58
CA ASP A 140 15.06 28.79 -1.20
C ASP A 140 14.43 27.38 -1.24
N ILE A 141 13.18 27.28 -0.81
CA ILE A 141 12.41 26.04 -0.89
C ILE A 141 11.81 25.98 -2.30
N ALA A 142 12.50 25.29 -3.19
CA ALA A 142 12.15 25.22 -4.61
C ALA A 142 10.87 24.42 -4.88
N SER A 143 10.61 23.36 -4.11
CA SER A 143 9.39 22.56 -4.26
C SER A 143 9.06 21.75 -3.02
N VAL A 144 7.77 21.47 -2.86
CA VAL A 144 7.24 20.55 -1.85
C VAL A 144 6.45 19.47 -2.58
N ASN A 145 6.73 18.20 -2.26
CA ASN A 145 6.01 17.06 -2.79
C ASN A 145 5.56 16.15 -1.65
N SER A 146 4.34 15.62 -1.73
CA SER A 146 3.88 14.56 -0.84
C SER A 146 3.55 13.33 -1.65
N GLU A 147 4.12 12.19 -1.27
CA GLU A 147 3.85 10.91 -1.89
C GLU A 147 3.45 9.87 -0.85
N ARG A 148 2.41 9.10 -1.15
CA ARG A 148 1.98 7.99 -0.32
C ARG A 148 2.59 6.68 -0.81
N LEU A 149 3.39 6.05 0.03
CA LEU A 149 4.19 4.86 -0.29
C LEU A 149 3.82 3.71 0.62
N VAL A 150 3.98 2.46 0.17
CA VAL A 150 3.80 1.30 1.05
C VAL A 150 5.00 1.19 2.00
N SER A 151 4.77 1.07 3.31
CA SER A 151 5.84 0.88 4.28
C SER A 151 6.22 -0.59 4.40
N LYS A 152 7.51 -0.90 4.20
CA LYS A 152 8.05 -2.24 4.49
C LYS A 152 7.86 -2.61 5.97
N ALA A 153 8.01 -1.67 6.89
CA ALA A 153 7.88 -1.91 8.31
C ALA A 153 6.43 -2.29 8.69
N LYS A 154 5.43 -1.58 8.13
CA LYS A 154 4.01 -1.91 8.33
C LYS A 154 3.64 -3.25 7.70
N ILE A 155 4.13 -3.58 6.51
CA ILE A 155 3.92 -4.90 5.90
C ILE A 155 4.52 -6.02 6.75
N LEU A 156 5.73 -5.84 7.27
CA LEU A 156 6.34 -6.80 8.21
C LEU A 156 5.53 -6.93 9.50
N GLN A 157 4.97 -5.84 10.02
CA GLN A 157 4.09 -5.87 11.18
C GLN A 157 2.80 -6.65 10.88
N MET A 158 2.15 -6.38 9.75
CA MET A 158 0.98 -7.15 9.31
C MET A 158 1.30 -8.63 9.16
N ASN A 159 2.47 -8.97 8.59
CA ASN A 159 2.92 -10.34 8.46
C ASN A 159 3.09 -11.04 9.82
N LYS A 160 3.69 -10.37 10.80
CA LYS A 160 3.80 -10.88 12.17
C LYS A 160 2.42 -11.08 12.81
N SER A 161 1.51 -10.12 12.65
CA SER A 161 0.14 -10.23 13.14
C SER A 161 -0.64 -11.34 12.46
N TYR A 162 -0.38 -11.62 11.18
CA TYR A 162 -1.07 -12.67 10.42
C TYR A 162 -0.90 -14.06 11.05
N TYR A 163 0.28 -14.35 11.60
CA TYR A 163 0.63 -15.66 12.16
C TYR A 163 0.44 -15.81 13.67
N SER A 164 -0.09 -14.81 14.37
CA SER A 164 -0.38 -14.95 15.81
C SER A 164 -1.77 -15.55 16.06
N ASP A 165 -1.93 -16.22 17.21
CA ASP A 165 -3.12 -17.05 17.53
C ASP A 165 -4.47 -16.35 17.34
N ALA A 166 -4.55 -15.05 17.64
CA ALA A 166 -5.75 -14.23 17.44
C ALA A 166 -5.55 -13.12 16.40
N GLY A 167 -4.36 -13.07 15.79
CA GLY A 167 -3.94 -11.95 14.95
C GLY A 167 -4.49 -12.00 13.54
N TYR A 168 -4.72 -13.20 12.97
CA TYR A 168 -5.36 -13.32 11.66
C TYR A 168 -6.75 -12.69 11.63
N ASP A 169 -7.64 -13.08 12.55
CA ASP A 169 -8.99 -12.53 12.63
C ASP A 169 -8.99 -11.04 13.00
N SER A 170 -8.06 -10.61 13.86
CA SER A 170 -7.90 -9.20 14.21
C SER A 170 -7.44 -8.36 13.01
N LEU A 171 -6.47 -8.85 12.24
CA LEU A 171 -5.98 -8.23 11.01
C LEU A 171 -7.07 -8.20 9.94
N LYS A 172 -7.82 -9.29 9.79
CA LYS A 172 -8.95 -9.38 8.88
C LYS A 172 -10.02 -8.33 9.19
N ASN A 173 -10.34 -8.15 10.47
CA ASN A 173 -11.27 -7.11 10.93
C ASN A 173 -10.72 -5.69 10.68
N SER A 174 -9.42 -5.45 10.94
CA SER A 174 -8.82 -4.12 10.71
C SER A 174 -8.76 -3.74 9.23
N LEU A 175 -8.55 -4.73 8.36
CA LEU A 175 -8.60 -4.61 6.90
C LEU A 175 -10.03 -4.61 6.35
N LYS A 176 -11.06 -4.70 7.21
CA LYS A 176 -12.48 -4.73 6.82
C LYS A 176 -12.82 -5.87 5.83
N ILE A 177 -12.13 -6.99 5.96
CA ILE A 177 -12.32 -8.19 5.15
C ILE A 177 -13.47 -9.00 5.76
N GLN A 178 -14.42 -9.47 4.92
CA GLN A 178 -15.60 -10.22 5.36
C GLN A 178 -15.20 -11.50 6.13
N LYS A 179 -15.91 -11.81 7.23
CA LYS A 179 -15.58 -12.93 8.13
C LYS A 179 -15.60 -14.29 7.44
N GLU A 180 -16.41 -14.45 6.41
CA GLU A 180 -16.59 -15.69 5.66
C GLU A 180 -15.50 -15.92 4.60
N LYS A 181 -14.63 -14.92 4.37
CA LYS A 181 -13.64 -14.94 3.29
C LYS A 181 -12.22 -15.01 3.83
N SER A 182 -11.40 -15.90 3.32
CA SER A 182 -9.99 -15.96 3.71
C SER A 182 -9.12 -15.14 2.77
N PHE A 183 -7.97 -14.70 3.28
CA PHE A 183 -7.00 -13.97 2.48
C PHE A 183 -5.58 -14.29 2.89
N GLY A 184 -4.66 -14.03 1.98
CA GLY A 184 -3.23 -14.06 2.18
C GLY A 184 -2.58 -13.02 1.30
N PHE A 185 -1.37 -12.62 1.63
CA PHE A 185 -0.62 -11.68 0.81
C PHE A 185 0.86 -12.04 0.76
N ARG A 186 1.50 -11.68 -0.34
CA ARG A 186 2.92 -11.85 -0.55
C ARG A 186 3.48 -10.58 -1.17
N MET A 187 4.55 -10.04 -0.59
CA MET A 187 5.30 -8.92 -1.16
C MET A 187 6.66 -9.40 -1.63
N ILE A 188 6.92 -9.29 -2.93
CA ILE A 188 8.18 -9.72 -3.57
C ILE A 188 9.00 -8.48 -3.90
N PHE A 189 10.20 -8.38 -3.32
CA PHE A 189 11.14 -7.29 -3.61
C PHE A 189 12.10 -7.66 -4.75
N ASP A 190 12.57 -8.91 -4.73
CA ASP A 190 13.46 -9.51 -5.71
C ASP A 190 13.35 -11.05 -5.65
N GLU A 191 14.16 -11.76 -6.44
CA GLU A 191 14.14 -13.23 -6.51
C GLU A 191 14.52 -13.92 -5.18
N SER A 192 15.27 -13.23 -4.32
CA SER A 192 15.81 -13.76 -3.07
C SER A 192 15.00 -13.39 -1.83
N TYR A 193 14.23 -12.30 -1.90
CA TYR A 193 13.58 -11.71 -0.74
C TYR A 193 12.09 -11.43 -0.97
N SER A 194 11.26 -12.07 -0.14
CA SER A 194 9.82 -11.82 -0.07
C SER A 194 9.30 -11.87 1.37
N ILE A 195 8.19 -11.17 1.61
CA ILE A 195 7.41 -11.27 2.85
C ILE A 195 6.16 -12.06 2.50
N ASN A 196 5.96 -13.22 3.12
CA ASN A 196 4.87 -14.13 2.81
C ASN A 196 3.93 -14.30 4.01
N ALA A 197 2.66 -13.94 3.83
CA ALA A 197 1.55 -14.11 4.77
C ALA A 197 0.45 -14.95 4.10
N GLU A 198 0.73 -16.23 3.91
CA GLU A 198 -0.18 -17.19 3.30
C GLU A 198 -0.31 -18.44 4.18
N ILE A 199 -1.51 -19.01 4.28
CA ILE A 199 -1.78 -20.33 4.89
C ILE A 199 -1.77 -21.37 3.77
N ALA A 200 -1.12 -22.53 3.99
CA ALA A 200 -0.86 -23.51 2.93
C ALA A 200 -2.08 -24.37 2.51
N ASP A 201 -3.20 -24.32 3.23
CA ASP A 201 -4.34 -25.20 2.97
C ASP A 201 -5.40 -24.53 2.08
N PHE A 202 -5.30 -24.80 0.78
CA PHE A 202 -6.26 -24.36 -0.25
C PHE A 202 -7.14 -25.51 -0.75
N SER A 203 -7.16 -26.65 -0.07
CA SER A 203 -7.60 -27.93 -0.66
C SER A 203 -9.07 -27.98 -1.11
N LYS A 204 -9.89 -26.96 -0.83
CA LYS A 204 -11.33 -26.95 -1.10
C LYS A 204 -11.90 -25.63 -1.64
N SER A 205 -11.09 -24.60 -1.89
CA SER A 205 -11.58 -23.28 -2.33
C SER A 205 -11.01 -22.86 -3.68
N GLU A 206 -11.83 -22.17 -4.47
CA GLU A 206 -11.36 -21.39 -5.61
C GLU A 206 -10.52 -20.21 -5.10
N VAL A 207 -9.29 -20.08 -5.59
CA VAL A 207 -8.36 -19.04 -5.17
C VAL A 207 -8.32 -17.94 -6.23
N PHE A 208 -8.66 -16.74 -5.84
CA PHE A 208 -8.51 -15.53 -6.65
C PHE A 208 -7.24 -14.81 -6.24
N ALA A 209 -6.53 -14.22 -7.21
CA ALA A 209 -5.31 -13.48 -6.96
C ALA A 209 -5.36 -12.14 -7.69
N TYR A 210 -4.89 -11.09 -7.01
CA TYR A 210 -4.65 -9.77 -7.59
C TYR A 210 -3.20 -9.36 -7.34
N GLU A 211 -2.50 -8.92 -8.38
CA GLU A 211 -1.09 -8.55 -8.33
C GLU A 211 -0.89 -7.14 -8.92
N GLU A 212 -0.11 -6.32 -8.22
CA GLU A 212 0.28 -5.01 -8.73
C GLU A 212 1.68 -4.62 -8.22
N LYS A 213 2.41 -3.86 -9.05
CA LYS A 213 3.72 -3.30 -8.71
C LYS A 213 3.53 -1.99 -7.94
N VAL A 214 4.08 -1.91 -6.74
CA VAL A 214 3.92 -0.77 -5.83
C VAL A 214 5.26 -0.20 -5.39
N LYS A 215 5.30 1.10 -5.09
CA LYS A 215 6.47 1.74 -4.46
C LYS A 215 6.47 1.46 -2.96
N VAL A 216 7.61 1.01 -2.46
CA VAL A 216 7.82 0.61 -1.06
C VAL A 216 8.93 1.45 -0.45
N LEU A 217 8.64 2.03 0.72
CA LEU A 217 9.59 2.71 1.57
C LEU A 217 10.30 1.70 2.47
N ALA A 218 11.62 1.62 2.34
CA ALA A 218 12.47 0.88 3.26
C ALA A 218 12.81 1.70 4.51
N GLN A 219 13.21 1.03 5.60
CA GLN A 219 13.56 1.69 6.87
C GLN A 219 14.74 2.66 6.76
N ASN A 220 15.63 2.45 5.80
CA ASN A 220 16.75 3.35 5.49
C ASN A 220 16.31 4.58 4.65
N GLY A 221 15.03 4.70 4.31
CA GLY A 221 14.46 5.75 3.47
C GLY A 221 14.57 5.52 1.97
N GLU A 222 15.18 4.41 1.54
CA GLU A 222 15.24 4.03 0.13
C GLU A 222 13.86 3.66 -0.40
N ILE A 223 13.52 4.15 -1.59
CA ILE A 223 12.25 3.84 -2.26
C ILE A 223 12.53 2.80 -3.35
N LYS A 224 11.94 1.61 -3.22
CA LYS A 224 12.04 0.53 -4.21
C LYS A 224 10.68 0.18 -4.78
N PHE A 225 10.65 -0.53 -5.90
CA PHE A 225 9.42 -1.18 -6.35
C PHE A 225 9.37 -2.63 -5.86
N ALA A 226 8.17 -3.11 -5.51
CA ALA A 226 7.90 -4.49 -5.16
C ALA A 226 6.58 -4.94 -5.79
N ASN A 227 6.41 -6.24 -6.05
CA ASN A 227 5.12 -6.80 -6.45
C ASN A 227 4.36 -7.22 -5.20
N LEU A 228 3.18 -6.65 -4.99
CA LEU A 228 2.24 -7.09 -3.96
C LEU A 228 1.19 -8.00 -4.61
N ILE A 229 1.11 -9.22 -4.12
CA ILE A 229 0.13 -10.22 -4.54
C ILE A 229 -0.80 -10.45 -3.35
N VAL A 230 -2.10 -10.39 -3.58
CA VAL A 230 -3.14 -10.69 -2.59
C VAL A 230 -4.00 -11.82 -3.13
N LYS A 231 -4.13 -12.87 -2.33
CA LYS A 231 -4.94 -14.05 -2.63
C LYS A 231 -6.14 -14.09 -1.72
N THR A 232 -7.28 -14.54 -2.23
CA THR A 232 -8.51 -14.71 -1.46
C THR A 232 -9.23 -16.00 -1.83
N TRP A 233 -9.85 -16.66 -0.85
CA TRP A 233 -10.49 -17.97 -1.02
C TRP A 233 -11.58 -18.25 0.03
#